data_AF-A0A7V9B824-F1
#
_entry.id   AF-A0A7V9B824-F1
#
_cell.length_a   1.000
_cell.length_b   1.000
_cell.length_c   1.000
_cell.angle_alpha   90.00
_cell.angle_beta   90.00
_cell.angle_gamma   90.00
#
_symmetry.space_group_name_H-M   'P 1'
#
loop_
_entity.id
_entity.type
_entity.pdbx_description
1 polymer ?
#
loop_
_entity_poly.entity_id
_entity_poly.type
_entity_poly.pdbx_seq_one_letter_code
_entity_poly.pdbx_strand_id
1 'polypeptide(L)'
;MWHNNADAVKPLMDKVDAACVAVGRDPATLVRTAGGNIAMEGYLGRRPNPIEGDDDHKTEVIAGFRDVGMKHFVAGLDPTTPKSIEAFAPVVEKLDT
;
A
#
# COMPACT_ATOMS: atom_id res chain seq x y z
N MET A 1 9.68 2.81 -3.11
CA MET A 1 9.88 2.68 -1.65
C MET A 1 8.61 2.06 -1.08
N TRP A 2 8.72 1.16 -0.11
CA TRP A 2 7.54 0.59 0.56
C TRP A 2 7.06 1.59 1.62
N HIS A 3 5.78 1.94 1.59
CA HIS A 3 5.18 2.92 2.50
C HIS A 3 4.20 2.23 3.44
N ASN A 4 4.25 2.58 4.73
CA ASN A 4 3.26 2.17 5.74
C ASN A 4 2.28 3.29 6.10
N ASN A 5 2.34 4.42 5.40
CA ASN A 5 1.44 5.55 5.57
C ASN A 5 1.18 6.20 4.20
N ALA A 6 -0.10 6.37 3.86
CA ALA A 6 -0.56 7.01 2.63
C ALA A 6 -0.20 8.50 2.54
N ASP A 7 -0.12 9.21 3.67
CA ASP A 7 0.24 10.64 3.69
C ASP A 7 1.64 10.91 3.13
N ALA A 8 2.55 9.94 3.30
CA ALA A 8 3.91 10.03 2.75
C ALA A 8 3.93 9.98 1.21
N VAL A 9 2.86 9.46 0.58
CA VAL A 9 2.77 9.30 -0.87
C VAL A 9 2.26 10.57 -1.54
N LYS A 10 1.37 11.33 -0.89
CA LYS A 10 0.74 12.51 -1.50
C LYS A 10 1.76 13.53 -2.05
N PRO A 11 2.79 13.98 -1.30
CA PRO A 11 3.75 14.95 -1.83
C PRO A 11 4.58 14.41 -3.00
N LEU A 12 4.73 13.08 -3.10
CA LEU A 12 5.40 12.44 -4.24
C LEU A 12 4.50 12.45 -5.48
N MET A 13 3.19 12.24 -5.30
CA MET A 13 2.23 12.29 -6.39
C MET A 13 2.05 13.71 -6.92
N ASP A 14 2.04 14.72 -6.04
CA ASP A 14 1.99 16.13 -6.44
C ASP A 14 3.17 16.48 -7.40
N LYS A 15 4.36 15.90 -7.17
CA LYS A 15 5.52 16.06 -8.06
C LYS A 15 5.36 15.35 -9.40
N VAL A 16 4.79 14.13 -9.39
CA VAL A 16 4.50 13.39 -10.63
C VAL A 16 3.48 14.14 -11.47
N ASP A 17 2.47 14.74 -10.84
CA ASP A 17 1.41 15.46 -11.54
C ASP A 17 1.94 16.74 -12.17
N ALA A 18 2.76 17.49 -11.43
CA ALA A 18 3.50 18.63 -11.98
C ALA A 18 4.37 18.25 -13.19
N ALA A 19 5.07 17.11 -13.12
CA ALA A 19 5.89 16.62 -14.23
C ALA A 19 5.05 16.22 -15.46
N CYS A 20 3.87 15.62 -15.25
CA CYS A 20 2.94 15.29 -16.34
C CYS A 20 2.43 16.55 -17.05
N VAL A 21 1.99 17.54 -16.26
CA VAL A 21 1.50 18.82 -16.79
C VAL A 21 2.59 19.54 -17.59
N ALA A 22 3.84 19.53 -17.10
CA ALA A 22 4.97 20.18 -17.78
C ALA A 22 5.26 19.63 -19.19
N VAL A 23 4.88 18.37 -19.46
CA VAL A 23 5.06 17.73 -20.78
C VAL A 23 3.74 17.59 -21.56
N GLY A 24 2.66 18.22 -21.11
CA GLY A 24 1.35 18.18 -21.76
C GLY A 24 0.61 16.84 -21.60
N ARG A 25 0.98 16.03 -20.62
CA ARG A 25 0.28 14.79 -20.27
C ARG A 25 -0.73 15.06 -19.17
N ASP A 26 -1.97 14.58 -19.34
CA ASP A 26 -2.97 14.56 -18.27
C ASP A 26 -2.58 13.52 -17.20
N PRO A 27 -2.29 13.93 -15.94
CA PRO A 27 -1.94 13.00 -14.86
C PRO A 27 -3.07 12.04 -14.49
N ALA A 28 -4.34 12.37 -14.76
CA ALA A 28 -5.47 11.48 -14.47
C ALA A 28 -5.46 10.20 -15.33
N THR A 29 -4.68 10.19 -16.42
CA THR A 29 -4.48 9.00 -17.26
C THR A 29 -3.55 7.96 -16.63
N LEU A 30 -2.86 8.29 -15.53
CA LEU A 30 -1.97 7.36 -14.84
C LEU A 30 -2.73 6.38 -13.95
N VAL A 31 -2.47 5.08 -14.15
CA VAL A 31 -2.74 4.08 -13.12
C VAL A 31 -1.59 4.09 -12.13
N ARG A 32 -1.90 4.30 -10.85
CA ARG A 32 -0.89 4.41 -9.78
C ARG A 32 -0.92 3.19 -8.88
N THR A 33 0.27 2.71 -8.53
CA THR A 33 0.47 1.55 -7.66
C THR A 33 1.27 1.98 -6.44
N ALA A 34 0.76 1.65 -5.25
CA ALA A 34 1.50 1.70 -4.01
C ALA A 34 1.90 0.29 -3.55
N GLY A 35 2.77 0.20 -2.56
CA GLY A 35 3.05 -1.05 -1.87
C GLY A 35 3.53 -0.82 -0.45
N GLY A 36 3.13 -1.72 0.46
CA GLY A 36 3.58 -1.78 1.86
C GLY A 36 4.11 -3.16 2.24
N ASN A 37 5.08 -3.19 3.15
CA ASN A 37 5.48 -4.44 3.80
C ASN A 37 4.45 -4.75 4.88
N ILE A 38 3.96 -5.99 4.97
CA ILE A 38 2.98 -6.38 5.98
C ILE A 38 3.65 -7.34 6.94
N ALA A 39 3.70 -6.97 8.22
CA ALA A 39 4.17 -7.87 9.26
C ALA A 39 3.11 -8.93 9.51
N MET A 40 3.48 -10.19 9.27
CA MET A 40 2.65 -11.35 9.56
C MET A 40 3.17 -12.06 10.81
N GLU A 41 2.41 -13.04 11.32
CA GLU A 41 2.88 -13.89 12.41
C GLU A 41 4.24 -14.52 12.05
N GLY A 42 5.23 -14.37 12.95
CA GLY A 42 6.61 -14.83 12.71
C GLY A 42 7.51 -13.83 11.99
N TYR A 43 7.06 -12.59 11.78
CA TYR A 43 7.89 -11.50 11.26
C TYR A 43 9.14 -11.25 12.14
N LEU A 44 10.31 -11.16 11.51
CA LEU A 44 11.60 -11.05 12.20
C LEU A 44 12.13 -9.61 12.32
N GLY A 45 11.34 -8.59 11.99
CA GLY A 45 11.79 -7.19 12.08
C GLY A 45 12.79 -6.74 11.01
N ARG A 46 12.94 -7.51 9.92
CA ARG A 46 13.99 -7.25 8.91
C ARG A 46 13.59 -6.27 7.80
N ARG A 47 12.29 -6.10 7.55
CA ARG A 47 11.81 -5.20 6.49
C ARG A 47 11.63 -3.79 7.04
N PRO A 48 12.06 -2.76 6.30
CA PRO A 48 11.83 -1.40 6.75
C PRO A 48 10.34 -1.04 6.65
N ASN A 49 9.86 -0.26 7.62
CA ASN A 49 8.52 0.32 7.67
C ASN A 49 7.40 -0.71 7.40
N PRO A 50 7.29 -1.79 8.18
CA PRO A 50 6.15 -2.68 8.08
C PRO A 50 4.87 -1.97 8.53
N ILE A 51 3.75 -2.41 7.97
CA ILE A 51 2.42 -2.22 8.55
C ILE A 51 2.25 -3.35 9.56
N GLU A 52 2.18 -3.00 10.84
CA GLU A 52 2.03 -3.90 11.98
C GLU A 52 0.63 -3.75 12.59
N GLY A 53 0.29 -4.56 13.58
CA GLY A 53 -1.03 -4.52 14.24
C GLY A 53 -1.97 -5.63 13.78
N ASP A 54 -3.25 -5.50 14.12
CA ASP A 54 -4.29 -6.47 13.76
C ASP A 54 -4.80 -6.27 12.32
N ASP A 55 -5.80 -7.05 11.92
CA ASP A 55 -6.30 -7.02 10.54
C ASP A 55 -7.13 -5.77 10.25
N ASP A 56 -7.83 -5.22 11.24
CA ASP A 56 -8.57 -3.97 11.09
C ASP A 56 -7.62 -2.81 10.82
N HIS A 57 -6.53 -2.72 11.58
CA HIS A 57 -5.52 -1.69 11.37
C HIS A 57 -4.83 -1.84 10.00
N LYS A 58 -4.48 -3.07 9.59
CA LYS A 58 -3.91 -3.30 8.26
C LYS A 58 -4.88 -2.86 7.16
N THR A 59 -6.16 -3.21 7.28
CA THR A 59 -7.20 -2.79 6.33
C THR A 59 -7.28 -1.26 6.27
N GLU A 60 -7.37 -0.57 7.40
CA GLU A 60 -7.46 0.89 7.47
C GLU A 60 -6.28 1.57 6.77
N VAL A 61 -5.05 1.13 7.08
CA VAL A 61 -3.83 1.68 6.47
C VAL A 61 -3.81 1.44 4.96
N ILE A 62 -4.18 0.23 4.50
CA ILE A 62 -4.20 -0.09 3.07
C ILE A 62 -5.30 0.71 2.35
N ALA A 63 -6.47 0.84 2.96
CA ALA A 63 -7.58 1.64 2.43
C ALA A 63 -7.20 3.10 2.24
N GLY A 64 -6.40 3.69 3.14
CA GLY A 64 -5.91 5.05 3.00
C GLY A 64 -5.11 5.31 1.70
N PHE A 65 -4.48 4.28 1.10
CA PHE A 65 -3.83 4.44 -0.20
C PHE A 65 -4.83 4.64 -1.34
N ARG A 66 -6.05 4.08 -1.24
CA ARG A 66 -7.14 4.32 -2.19
C ARG A 66 -7.53 5.80 -2.19
N ASP A 67 -7.60 6.41 -1.00
CA ASP A 67 -8.04 7.80 -0.81
C ASP A 67 -7.05 8.81 -1.41
N VAL A 68 -5.76 8.48 -1.46
CA VAL A 68 -4.73 9.28 -2.14
C VAL A 68 -4.57 8.94 -3.63
N GLY A 69 -5.52 8.20 -4.20
CA GLY A 69 -5.65 7.95 -5.63
C GLY A 69 -4.83 6.77 -6.17
N MET A 70 -4.38 5.85 -5.30
CA MET A 70 -3.77 4.60 -5.75
C MET A 70 -4.85 3.64 -6.26
N LYS A 71 -4.58 2.98 -7.38
CA LYS A 71 -5.47 1.97 -7.96
C LYS A 71 -5.06 0.56 -7.61
N HIS A 72 -3.76 0.33 -7.43
CA HIS A 72 -3.25 -0.96 -7.00
C HIS A 72 -2.45 -0.79 -5.70
N PHE A 73 -2.53 -1.82 -4.85
CA PHE A 73 -1.68 -1.95 -3.67
C PHE A 73 -1.00 -3.31 -3.69
N VAL A 74 0.33 -3.32 -3.64
CA VAL A 74 1.11 -4.55 -3.52
C VAL A 74 1.39 -4.81 -2.04
N ALA A 75 0.87 -5.92 -1.51
CA ALA A 75 1.11 -6.34 -0.13
C ALA A 75 2.33 -7.27 -0.05
N GLY A 76 3.44 -6.76 0.47
CA GLY A 76 4.65 -7.55 0.71
C GLY A 76 4.59 -8.27 2.06
N LEU A 77 3.94 -9.44 2.12
CA LEU A 77 3.81 -10.23 3.35
C LEU A 77 5.17 -10.74 3.85
N ASP A 78 5.46 -10.62 5.14
CA ASP A 78 6.68 -11.16 5.75
C ASP A 78 6.39 -11.85 7.10
N PRO A 79 6.67 -13.15 7.24
CA PRO A 79 7.21 -14.06 6.22
C PRO A 79 6.20 -14.30 5.08
N THR A 80 6.70 -14.56 3.87
CA THR A 80 5.86 -14.96 2.73
C THR A 80 5.72 -16.48 2.69
N THR A 81 4.67 -17.02 3.32
CA THR A 81 4.35 -18.44 3.38
C THR A 81 2.90 -18.70 2.96
N PRO A 82 2.51 -19.95 2.65
CA PRO A 82 1.09 -20.27 2.43
C PRO A 82 0.21 -19.87 3.63
N LYS A 83 0.64 -20.19 4.86
CA LYS A 83 -0.10 -19.83 6.09
C LYS A 83 -0.30 -18.32 6.21
N SER A 84 0.73 -17.52 5.93
CA SER A 84 0.61 -16.05 6.01
C SER A 84 -0.26 -15.48 4.89
N ILE A 85 -0.27 -16.09 3.71
CA ILE A 85 -1.17 -15.69 2.62
C ILE A 85 -2.63 -15.97 3.02
N GLU A 86 -2.92 -17.16 3.52
CA GLU A 86 -4.25 -17.53 4.04
C GLU A 86 -4.69 -16.61 5.18
N ALA A 87 -3.78 -16.32 6.12
CA ALA A 87 -4.04 -15.43 7.25
C ALA A 87 -4.31 -13.97 6.81
N PHE A 88 -3.91 -13.56 5.61
CA PHE A 88 -4.17 -12.22 5.09
C PHE A 88 -5.53 -12.11 4.38
N ALA A 89 -6.24 -13.23 4.15
CA ALA A 89 -7.54 -13.22 3.46
C ALA A 89 -8.58 -12.28 4.10
N PRO A 90 -8.75 -12.21 5.44
CA PRO A 90 -9.73 -11.31 6.05
C PRO A 90 -9.46 -9.83 5.77
N VAL A 91 -8.20 -9.43 5.58
CA VAL A 91 -7.83 -8.05 5.22
C VAL A 91 -8.29 -7.75 3.79
N VAL A 92 -8.09 -8.69 2.86
CA VAL A 92 -8.52 -8.56 1.47
C VAL A 92 -10.03 -8.50 1.36
N GLU A 93 -10.75 -9.38 2.06
CA GLU A 93 -12.22 -9.41 2.08
C GLU A 93 -12.83 -8.08 2.54
N LYS A 94 -12.21 -7.42 3.53
CA LYS A 94 -12.64 -6.09 3.99
C LYS A 94 -12.34 -4.97 2.99
N LEU A 95 -11.36 -5.14 2.10
CA LEU A 95 -11.00 -4.16 1.07
C LEU A 95 -11.82 -4.31 -0.21
N ASP A 96 -12.42 -5.48 -0.43
CA ASP A 96 -13.26 -5.80 -1.58
C ASP A 96 -14.71 -5.27 -1.46
N THR A 97 -15.04 -4.56 -0.37
CA THR A 97 -16.29 -3.81 -0.20
C THR A 97 -16.25 -2.46 -0.90
#